data_AF-A0A1M7ZEX0-F1
#
_entry.id   AF-A0A1M7ZEX0-F1
#
_cell.length_a   1.000
_cell.length_b   1.000
_cell.length_c   1.000
_cell.angle_alpha   90.00
_cell.angle_beta   90.00
_cell.angle_gamma   90.00
#
_symmetry.space_group_name_H-M   'P 1'
#
loop_
_entity.id
_entity.type
_entity.pdbx_description
1 polymer ?
#
loop_
_entity_poly.entity_id
_entity_poly.type
_entity_poly.pdbx_seq_one_letter_code
_entity_poly.pdbx_strand_id
1 'polypeptide(L)' 'MAAIGCLAPLFLLVGGALLGHIMAGAVGGLWGAGLGFGSGIVVLGGFLWLSAKMKSG' A
#
# COMPACT_ATOMS: atom_id res chain seq x y z
N MET A 1 0.91 6.28 -18.22
CA MET A 1 1.63 5.28 -17.40
C MET A 1 1.57 5.51 -15.88
N ALA A 2 0.99 6.62 -15.38
CA ALA A 2 0.92 6.93 -13.94
C ALA A 2 -0.30 6.36 -13.19
N ALA A 3 -1.33 5.85 -13.90
CA ALA A 3 -2.58 5.42 -13.26
C ALA A 3 -2.46 4.08 -12.51
N ILE A 4 -1.62 3.16 -13.00
CA ILE A 4 -1.52 1.79 -12.46
C ILE A 4 -0.82 1.79 -11.09
N GLY A 5 0.20 2.64 -10.91
CA GLY A 5 0.89 2.77 -9.63
C GLY A 5 -0.01 3.32 -8.52
N CYS A 6 -0.92 4.24 -8.85
CA CYS A 6 -1.85 4.83 -7.87
C CYS A 6 -2.94 3.85 -7.39
N LEU A 7 -3.21 2.80 -8.19
CA LEU A 7 -4.13 1.71 -7.82
C LEU A 7 -3.44 0.63 -6.94
N ALA A 8 -2.12 0.50 -7.00
CA ALA A 8 -1.37 -0.47 -6.19
C ALA A 8 -1.61 -0.36 -4.66
N PRO A 9 -1.64 0.84 -4.03
CA PRO A 9 -1.94 0.94 -2.60
C PRO A 9 -3.40 0.60 -2.27
N LEU A 10 -4.34 0.80 -3.20
CA LEU A 10 -5.73 0.37 -3.04
C LEU A 10 -5.84 -1.16 -3.08
N PHE A 11 -5.11 -1.84 -3.98
CA PHE A 11 -5.06 -3.29 -4.01
C PHE A 11 -4.37 -3.90 -2.78
N LEU A 12 -3.29 -3.27 -2.29
CA LEU A 12 -2.61 -3.69 -1.05
C LEU A 12 -3.46 -3.43 0.20
N LEU A 13 -4.26 -2.35 0.22
CA LEU A 13 -5.24 -2.08 1.27
C LEU A 13 -6.32 -3.18 1.29
N VAL A 14 -6.99 -3.41 0.16
CA VAL A 14 -8.11 -4.36 0.08
C VAL A 14 -7.59 -5.79 0.31
N GLY A 15 -6.46 -6.14 -0.29
CA GLY A 15 -5.82 -7.45 -0.09
C GLY A 15 -5.37 -7.67 1.35
N GLY A 16 -4.69 -6.69 1.96
CA GLY A 16 -4.23 -6.75 3.35
C GLY A 16 -5.38 -6.77 4.36
N ALA A 17 -6.43 -5.96 4.12
CA ALA A 17 -7.65 -5.97 4.93
C ALA A 17 -8.37 -7.32 4.83
N LEU A 18 -8.52 -7.85 3.62
CA LEU A 18 -9.20 -9.12 3.40
C LEU A 18 -8.41 -10.25 4.07
N LEU A 19 -7.11 -10.39 3.78
CA LEU A 19 -6.22 -11.40 4.38
C LEU A 19 -6.17 -11.32 5.92
N GLY A 20 -6.09 -10.11 6.47
CA GLY A 20 -6.13 -9.89 7.92
C GLY A 20 -7.46 -10.32 8.53
N HIS A 21 -8.56 -10.09 7.82
CA HIS A 21 -9.90 -10.43 8.29
C HIS A 21 -10.18 -11.94 8.29
N ILE A 22 -9.58 -12.69 7.34
CA ILE A 22 -9.68 -14.16 7.30
C ILE A 22 -8.84 -14.83 8.38
N MET A 23 -7.68 -14.24 8.73
CA MET A 23 -6.74 -14.83 9.70
C MET A 23 -7.09 -14.50 11.16
N ALA A 24 -7.58 -13.30 11.45
CA ALA A 24 -7.81 -12.85 12.83
C ALA A 24 -9.14 -12.12 13.04
N GLY A 25 -10.12 -12.34 12.15
CA GLY A 25 -11.45 -11.75 12.26
C GLY A 25 -11.44 -10.22 12.13
N ALA A 26 -12.47 -9.55 12.66
CA ALA A 26 -12.65 -8.10 12.48
C ALA A 26 -11.45 -7.25 12.96
N VAL A 27 -10.79 -7.67 14.04
CA VAL A 27 -9.58 -7.02 14.56
C VAL A 27 -8.39 -7.21 13.60
N GLY A 28 -8.24 -8.42 13.04
CA GLY A 28 -7.24 -8.70 12.02
C GLY A 28 -7.45 -7.92 10.73
N GLY A 29 -8.71 -7.70 10.33
CA GLY A 29 -9.05 -6.90 9.16
C GLY A 29 -8.64 -5.44 9.30
N LEU A 30 -8.84 -4.83 10.47
CA LEU A 30 -8.40 -3.46 10.77
C LEU A 30 -6.86 -3.34 10.80
N TRP A 31 -6.16 -4.30 11.41
CA TRP A 31 -4.69 -4.31 11.45
C TRP A 31 -4.08 -4.57 10.07
N GLY A 32 -4.64 -5.52 9.33
CA GLY A 32 -4.24 -5.86 7.97
C GLY A 32 -4.52 -4.72 6.98
N ALA A 33 -5.62 -4.00 7.13
CA ALA A 33 -5.91 -2.79 6.37
C ALA A 33 -4.90 -1.67 6.67
N GLY A 34 -4.64 -1.43 7.97
CA GLY A 34 -3.69 -0.40 8.42
C GLY A 34 -2.27 -0.64 7.92
N LEU A 35 -1.78 -1.89 8.00
CA LEU A 35 -0.49 -2.27 7.43
C LEU A 35 -0.47 -2.26 5.91
N GLY A 36 -1.50 -2.80 5.27
CA GLY A 36 -1.58 -2.86 3.81
C GLY A 36 -1.54 -1.46 3.21
N PHE A 37 -2.28 -0.52 3.80
CA PHE A 37 -2.23 0.89 3.40
C PHE A 37 -0.90 1.55 3.76
N GLY A 38 -0.45 1.40 5.01
CA GLY A 38 0.78 2.02 5.50
C GLY A 38 2.01 1.59 4.69
N SER A 39 2.17 0.29 4.47
CA SER A 39 3.26 -0.25 3.64
C SER A 39 3.13 0.16 2.17
N GLY A 40 1.90 0.18 1.63
CA GLY A 40 1.63 0.64 0.27
C GLY A 40 2.00 2.11 0.05
N ILE A 41 1.69 2.99 1.01
CA ILE A 41 2.08 4.41 0.98
C ILE A 41 3.59 4.57 1.15
N VAL A 42 4.24 3.81 2.03
CA VAL A 42 5.70 3.86 2.19
C VAL A 42 6.41 3.42 0.91
N VAL A 43 5.93 2.36 0.25
CA VAL A 43 6.50 1.88 -1.02
C VAL A 43 6.28 2.89 -2.13
N LEU A 44 5.06 3.42 -2.32
CA LEU A 44 4.80 4.42 -3.35
C LEU A 44 5.52 5.74 -3.08
N GLY A 45 5.50 6.21 -1.83
CA GLY A 45 6.17 7.43 -1.40
C GLY A 45 7.68 7.32 -1.57
N GLY A 46 8.26 6.19 -1.18
CA GLY A 46 9.68 5.89 -1.39
C GLY A 46 10.06 5.82 -2.87
N PHE A 47 9.24 5.17 -3.69
CA PHE A 47 9.47 5.04 -5.13
C PHE A 47 9.34 6.39 -5.86
N LEU A 48 8.37 7.21 -5.46
CA LEU A 48 8.18 8.56 -5.99
C LEU A 48 9.31 9.50 -5.54
N TRP A 49 9.79 9.35 -4.31
CA TRP A 49 10.96 10.08 -3.80
C TRP A 49 12.24 9.72 -4.55
N LEU A 50 12.50 8.42 -4.77
CA LEU A 50 13.63 7.96 -5.60
C LEU A 50 13.51 8.46 -7.04
N SER A 51 12.33 8.39 -7.65
CA SER A 51 12.10 8.86 -9.02
C SER A 51 12.27 10.38 -9.13
N ALA A 52 11.84 11.14 -8.12
CA ALA A 52 12.06 12.59 -8.04
C ALA A 52 13.54 12.94 -7.87
N LYS A 53 14.28 12.14 -7.09
CA LYS A 53 15.73 12.26 -6.97
C LYS A 53 16.47 11.96 -8.26
N MET A 54 16.04 10.95 -9.03
CA MET A 54 16.68 10.59 -10.30
C MET A 54 16.38 11.57 -11.44
N LYS A 55 15.23 12.25 -11.43
CA LYS A 55 14.89 13.25 -12.46
C LYS A 55 15.54 14.63 -12.22
N SER A 56 16.07 14.86 -11.02
CA SER A 56 16.76 16.10 -10.66
C SER A 56 18.29 15.99 -10.80
N GLY A 57 18.80 14.91 -11.41
CA GLY A 57 20.21 14.65 -11.64
C GLY A 57 20.59 14.76 -13.11
#